data_AF-A0A2P6PFE9-F1
#
_entry.id   AF-A0A2P6PFE9-F1
#
_cell.length_a   1.000
_cell.length_b   1.000
_cell.length_c   1.000
_cell.angle_alpha   90.00
_cell.angle_beta   90.00
_cell.angle_gamma   90.00
#
_symmetry.space_group_name_H-M   'P 1'
#
loop_
_entity.id
_entity.type
_entity.pdbx_description
1 polymer ?
#
loop_
_entity_poly.entity_id
_entity_poly.type
_entity_poly.pdbx_seq_one_letter_code
_entity_poly.pdbx_strand_id
1 'polypeptide(L)'
;MDPTSVLDMIPVDMLVNSIITAIVMNGNKSSGIIYHVGTSLRNPINMSEMMNFLFQYCTTNPLLHKDGSPIKIDRLKMFKTMDTFRFYMQIRFMLPLEVVKLLNKEFDQYFRDVYVSHNRKLTSVMRLAELYEPYLLFKAIFDDTNSEELRRMASKKYTDAEIFNFDPKCINWEDYVMRTHIPGLWKNVMTKKSHSRL
;
A
#
# COMPACT_ATOMS: atom_id res chain seq x y z
N MET A 1 5.53 -7.92 4.85
CA MET A 1 4.89 -7.98 3.53
C MET A 1 5.70 -8.92 2.68
N ASP A 2 5.05 -9.91 2.08
CA ASP A 2 5.75 -10.81 1.16
C ASP A 2 6.05 -10.07 -0.15
N PRO A 3 7.32 -9.96 -0.58
CA PRO A 3 7.69 -9.24 -1.79
C PRO A 3 7.01 -9.76 -3.06
N THR A 4 6.60 -11.03 -3.10
CA THR A 4 5.98 -11.64 -4.28
C THR A 4 4.46 -11.62 -4.25
N SER A 5 3.83 -11.13 -3.17
CA SER A 5 2.37 -11.00 -3.14
C SER A 5 1.91 -9.98 -4.17
N VAL A 6 0.86 -10.31 -4.91
CA VAL A 6 0.18 -9.39 -5.84
C VAL A 6 -0.71 -8.45 -5.06
N LEU A 7 -0.62 -7.16 -5.37
CA LEU A 7 -1.48 -6.12 -4.82
C LEU A 7 -2.65 -5.90 -5.78
N ASP A 8 -3.88 -6.11 -5.31
CA ASP A 8 -5.07 -5.78 -6.09
C ASP A 8 -5.45 -4.33 -5.84
N MET A 9 -5.20 -3.47 -6.83
CA MET A 9 -5.47 -2.04 -6.76
C MET A 9 -6.06 -1.57 -8.09
N ILE A 10 -7.00 -0.63 -8.03
CA ILE A 10 -7.58 0.00 -9.22
C ILE A 10 -7.63 1.52 -9.03
N PRO A 11 -7.28 2.33 -10.05
CA PRO A 11 -7.52 3.77 -10.03
C PRO A 11 -9.00 4.10 -9.81
N VAL A 12 -9.28 5.17 -9.06
CA VAL A 12 -10.65 5.52 -8.64
C VAL A 12 -11.53 5.88 -9.83
N ASP A 13 -10.99 6.54 -10.84
CA ASP A 13 -11.66 6.86 -12.10
C ASP A 13 -12.10 5.60 -12.85
N MET A 14 -11.24 4.58 -12.93
CA MET A 14 -11.60 3.28 -13.53
C MET A 14 -12.69 2.56 -12.73
N LEU A 15 -12.64 2.63 -11.39
CA LEU A 15 -13.72 2.09 -10.55
C LEU A 15 -15.05 2.81 -10.82
N VAL A 16 -15.06 4.14 -10.87
CA VAL A 16 -16.27 4.93 -11.18
C VAL A 16 -16.79 4.59 -12.57
N ASN A 17 -15.93 4.50 -13.57
CA ASN A 17 -16.28 4.10 -14.93
C ASN A 17 -16.94 2.72 -14.98
N SER A 18 -16.43 1.76 -14.21
CA SER A 18 -17.02 0.42 -14.10
C SER A 18 -18.43 0.45 -13.47
N ILE A 19 -18.65 1.28 -12.44
CA ILE A 19 -19.96 1.45 -11.78
C ILE A 19 -20.97 2.03 -12.76
N ILE A 20 -20.61 3.10 -13.47
CA ILE A 20 -21.47 3.74 -14.47
C ILE A 20 -21.82 2.74 -15.58
N THR A 21 -20.82 2.02 -16.09
CA THR A 21 -21.02 0.99 -17.11
C THR A 21 -21.96 -0.11 -16.62
N ALA A 22 -21.78 -0.58 -15.38
CA ALA A 22 -22.64 -1.60 -14.78
C ALA A 22 -24.09 -1.13 -14.67
N ILE A 23 -24.32 0.11 -14.24
CA ILE A 23 -25.65 0.71 -14.14
C ILE A 23 -26.31 0.77 -15.52
N VAL A 24 -25.62 1.31 -16.53
CA VAL A 24 -26.16 1.48 -17.89
C VAL A 24 -26.45 0.14 -18.57
N MET A 25 -25.58 -0.86 -18.37
CA MET A 25 -25.74 -2.18 -18.99
C MET A 25 -26.82 -3.04 -18.33
N ASN A 26 -27.06 -2.83 -17.04
CA ASN A 26 -28.01 -3.62 -16.25
C ASN A 26 -29.29 -2.87 -15.88
N GLY A 27 -29.50 -1.62 -16.30
CA GLY A 27 -30.60 -0.77 -15.84
C GLY A 27 -32.01 -1.36 -15.99
N ASN A 28 -32.23 -2.29 -16.92
CA ASN A 28 -33.51 -2.99 -17.14
C ASN A 28 -33.46 -4.49 -16.79
N LYS A 29 -32.44 -4.94 -16.05
CA LYS A 29 -32.23 -6.34 -15.70
C LYS A 29 -32.19 -6.51 -14.19
N SER A 30 -32.95 -7.46 -13.66
CA SER A 30 -32.67 -7.99 -12.32
C SER A 30 -31.43 -8.90 -12.42
N SER A 31 -30.26 -8.36 -12.11
CA SER A 31 -28.99 -9.08 -12.18
C SER A 31 -28.34 -9.15 -10.81
N GLY A 32 -28.09 -10.38 -10.32
CA GLY A 32 -27.27 -10.64 -9.13
C GLY A 32 -25.78 -10.83 -9.44
N ILE A 33 -25.33 -10.39 -10.63
CA ILE A 33 -23.93 -10.55 -11.04
C ILE A 33 -23.05 -9.64 -10.20
N ILE A 34 -22.00 -10.23 -9.63
CA ILE A 34 -20.95 -9.51 -8.92
C ILE A 34 -19.85 -9.16 -9.92
N TYR A 35 -19.52 -7.87 -10.01
CA TYR A 35 -18.41 -7.36 -10.81
C TYR A 35 -17.24 -7.07 -9.88
N HIS A 36 -16.23 -7.94 -9.89
CA HIS A 36 -14.96 -7.67 -9.21
C HIS A 36 -14.12 -6.77 -10.11
N VAL A 37 -13.75 -5.59 -9.61
CA VAL A 37 -12.99 -4.60 -10.38
C VAL A 37 -11.62 -4.48 -9.75
N GLY A 38 -10.64 -5.08 -10.40
CA GLY A 38 -9.28 -5.22 -9.89
C GLY A 38 -8.29 -5.42 -11.02
N THR A 39 -7.02 -5.48 -10.66
CA THR A 39 -5.89 -5.61 -11.60
C THR A 39 -5.15 -6.93 -11.42
N SER A 40 -5.35 -7.62 -10.29
CA SER A 40 -4.55 -8.78 -9.89
C SER A 40 -4.46 -9.90 -10.93
N LEU A 41 -5.54 -10.21 -11.66
CA LEU A 41 -5.52 -11.25 -12.70
C LEU A 41 -4.89 -10.75 -14.02
N ARG A 42 -5.20 -9.53 -14.46
CA ARG A 42 -4.92 -9.08 -15.84
C ARG A 42 -3.71 -8.16 -15.98
N ASN A 43 -3.37 -7.42 -14.93
CA ASN A 43 -2.24 -6.51 -14.91
C ASN A 43 -1.63 -6.47 -13.49
N PRO A 44 -1.09 -7.61 -12.99
CA PRO A 44 -0.60 -7.71 -11.63
C PRO A 44 0.59 -6.77 -11.39
N ILE A 45 0.61 -6.15 -10.21
CA ILE A 45 1.79 -5.52 -9.62
C ILE A 45 2.11 -6.24 -8.31
N ASN A 46 3.37 -6.60 -8.08
CA ASN A 46 3.76 -7.19 -6.80
C ASN A 46 4.19 -6.13 -5.77
N MET A 47 4.15 -6.52 -4.49
CA MET A 47 4.53 -5.63 -3.39
C MET A 47 5.96 -5.11 -3.49
N SER A 48 6.91 -5.89 -4.05
CA SER A 48 8.28 -5.43 -4.24
C SER A 48 8.39 -4.31 -5.27
N GLU A 49 7.66 -4.41 -6.38
CA GLU A 49 7.61 -3.38 -7.43
C GLU A 49 7.00 -2.09 -6.87
N MET A 50 5.87 -2.18 -6.19
CA MET A 50 5.23 -1.03 -5.55
C MET A 50 6.16 -0.33 -4.55
N MET A 51 6.87 -1.10 -3.71
CA MET A 51 7.82 -0.55 -2.74
C MET A 51 9.07 0.04 -3.43
N ASN A 52 9.48 -0.49 -4.57
CA ASN A 52 10.56 0.08 -5.37
C ASN A 52 10.18 1.45 -5.94
N PHE A 53 8.97 1.61 -6.49
CA PHE A 53 8.47 2.90 -6.95
C PHE A 53 8.39 3.92 -5.81
N LEU A 54 7.82 3.52 -4.67
CA LEU A 54 7.77 4.38 -3.47
C LEU A 54 9.18 4.82 -3.03
N PHE A 55 10.14 3.89 -2.98
CA PHE A 55 11.51 4.19 -2.61
C PHE A 55 12.18 5.15 -3.60
N GLN A 56 12.04 4.90 -4.91
CA GLN A 56 12.60 5.76 -5.96
C GLN A 56 12.00 7.16 -5.92
N TYR A 57 10.68 7.28 -5.77
CA TYR A 57 10.00 8.56 -5.66
C TYR A 57 10.53 9.37 -4.49
N CYS A 58 10.55 8.77 -3.29
CA CYS A 58 10.94 9.50 -2.08
C CYS A 58 12.44 9.77 -2.01
N THR A 59 13.28 9.00 -2.71
CA THR A 59 14.71 9.30 -2.85
C THR A 59 14.95 10.46 -3.80
N THR A 60 14.17 10.54 -4.90
CA THR A 60 14.29 11.62 -5.90
C THR A 60 13.63 12.92 -5.41
N ASN A 61 12.59 12.80 -4.57
CA ASN A 61 11.85 13.91 -3.98
C ASN A 61 11.89 13.80 -2.44
N PRO A 62 13.07 13.97 -1.82
CA PRO A 62 13.21 13.79 -0.38
C PRO A 62 12.44 14.88 0.37
N LEU A 63 11.82 14.47 1.47
CA LEU A 63 11.31 15.42 2.44
C LEU A 63 12.47 16.12 3.14
N LEU A 64 12.28 17.38 3.48
CA LEU A 64 13.31 18.16 4.16
C LEU A 64 13.04 18.21 5.66
N HIS A 65 14.11 18.13 6.45
CA HIS A 65 14.13 18.52 7.84
C HIS A 65 13.86 20.03 7.98
N LYS A 66 13.62 20.50 9.21
CA LYS A 66 13.42 21.93 9.49
C LYS A 66 14.63 22.79 9.11
N ASP A 67 15.82 22.20 9.11
CA ASP A 67 17.08 22.83 8.72
C ASP A 67 17.34 22.79 7.20
N GLY A 68 16.40 22.25 6.42
CA GLY A 68 16.52 22.12 4.97
C GLY A 68 17.31 20.89 4.49
N SER A 69 17.85 20.07 5.38
CA SER A 69 18.56 18.84 4.98
C SER A 69 17.59 17.74 4.52
N PRO A 70 17.94 16.93 3.49
CA PRO A 70 17.07 15.87 3.00
C PRO A 70 17.00 14.69 3.98
N ILE A 71 15.78 14.22 4.25
CA ILE A 71 15.51 13.01 5.03
C ILE A 71 15.94 11.81 4.18
N LYS A 72 16.96 11.10 4.65
CA LYS A 72 17.40 9.84 4.04
C LYS A 72 16.40 8.73 4.34
N ILE A 73 15.95 8.05 3.28
CA ILE A 73 15.06 6.91 3.38
C ILE A 73 15.86 5.66 3.03
N ASP A 74 15.74 4.64 3.87
CA ASP A 74 16.31 3.33 3.60
C ASP A 74 15.25 2.41 2.96
N ARG A 75 15.69 1.42 2.18
CA ARG A 75 14.75 0.42 1.63
C ARG A 75 14.09 -0.36 2.77
N LEU A 76 12.77 -0.48 2.69
CA LEU A 76 12.00 -1.30 3.61
C LEU A 76 12.37 -2.77 3.45
N LYS A 77 12.70 -3.43 4.55
CA LYS A 77 12.93 -4.88 4.56
C LYS A 77 11.60 -5.64 4.53
N MET A 78 11.41 -6.47 3.52
CA MET A 78 10.21 -7.28 3.31
C MET A 78 10.43 -8.72 3.80
N PHE A 79 9.35 -9.40 4.19
CA PHE A 79 9.37 -10.71 4.83
C PHE A 79 8.20 -11.55 4.32
N LYS A 80 8.50 -12.79 3.90
CA LYS A 80 7.51 -13.72 3.34
C LYS A 80 6.54 -14.29 4.36
N THR A 81 6.94 -14.36 5.63
CA THR A 81 6.14 -14.91 6.71
C THR A 81 6.28 -14.10 7.99
N MET A 82 5.30 -14.18 8.89
CA MET A 82 5.38 -13.55 10.19
C MET A 82 6.51 -14.14 11.05
N ASP A 83 6.84 -15.42 10.89
CA ASP A 83 7.96 -16.05 11.60
C ASP A 83 9.31 -15.45 11.21
N THR A 84 9.56 -15.25 9.91
CA THR A 84 10.81 -14.62 9.44
C THR A 84 10.92 -13.16 9.90
N PHE A 85 9.79 -12.44 9.94
CA PHE A 85 9.73 -11.11 10.51
C PHE A 85 10.03 -11.12 12.02
N ARG A 86 9.35 -11.97 12.80
CA ARG A 86 9.53 -12.11 14.25
C ARG A 86 10.97 -12.47 14.60
N PHE A 87 11.56 -13.42 13.89
CA PHE A 87 12.96 -13.81 14.09
C PHE A 87 13.91 -12.64 13.83
N TYR A 88 13.72 -11.90 12.73
CA TYR A 88 14.51 -10.70 12.47
C TYR A 88 14.34 -9.64 13.56
N MET A 89 13.11 -9.41 14.02
CA MET A 89 12.81 -8.44 15.07
C MET A 89 13.46 -8.84 16.41
N GLN A 90 13.42 -10.12 16.74
CA GLN A 90 14.06 -10.69 17.92
C GLN A 90 15.57 -10.40 17.94
N ILE A 91 16.27 -10.79 16.87
CA ILE A 91 17.72 -10.64 16.79
C ILE A 91 18.13 -9.17 16.68
N ARG A 92 17.49 -8.40 15.80
CA ARG A 92 17.94 -7.05 15.46
C ARG A 92 17.55 -5.99 16.50
N PHE A 93 16.45 -6.19 17.22
CA PHE A 93 15.87 -5.17 18.09
C PHE A 93 15.55 -5.66 19.51
N MET A 94 14.93 -6.84 19.69
CA MET A 94 14.54 -7.31 21.03
C MET A 94 15.74 -7.69 21.89
N LEU A 95 16.67 -8.48 21.38
CA LEU A 95 17.87 -8.90 22.12
C LEU A 95 18.73 -7.70 22.56
N PRO A 96 19.08 -6.74 21.68
CA PRO A 96 19.77 -5.52 22.11
C PRO A 96 19.00 -4.72 23.16
N LEU A 97 17.67 -4.67 23.06
CA LEU A 97 16.84 -3.94 24.03
C LEU A 97 16.85 -4.61 25.42
N GLU A 98 16.86 -5.94 25.48
CA GLU A 98 17.02 -6.66 26.75
C GLU A 98 18.41 -6.42 27.37
N VAL A 99 19.47 -6.28 26.56
CA VAL A 99 20.79 -5.85 27.07
C VAL A 99 20.70 -4.44 27.67
N VAL A 100 20.06 -3.48 26.99
CA VAL A 100 19.84 -2.12 27.52
C VAL A 100 19.05 -2.15 28.83
N LYS A 101 18.06 -3.03 28.95
CA LYS A 101 17.26 -3.20 30.17
C LYS A 101 18.09 -3.71 31.35
N LEU A 102 19.02 -4.64 31.11
CA LEU A 102 19.95 -5.12 32.14
C LEU A 102 20.91 -4.00 32.57
N LEU A 103 21.54 -3.31 31.62
CA LEU A 103 22.39 -2.15 31.91
C LEU A 103 21.62 -1.08 32.69
N ASN A 104 20.36 -0.85 32.35
CA ASN A 104 19.53 0.11 33.09
C ASN A 104 19.33 -0.26 34.57
N LYS A 105 19.37 -1.55 34.92
CA LYS A 105 19.31 -2.00 36.32
C LYS A 105 20.65 -1.83 37.03
N GLU A 106 21.74 -2.18 36.36
CA GLU A 106 23.10 -2.09 36.92
C GLU A 106 23.56 -0.63 37.11
N PHE A 107 23.14 0.28 36.24
CA PHE A 107 23.52 1.69 36.24
C PHE A 107 22.43 2.60 36.83
N ASP A 108 21.75 2.16 37.90
CA ASP A 108 20.76 2.93 38.67
C ASP A 108 19.77 3.75 37.81
N GLN A 109 19.14 3.08 36.84
CA GLN A 109 18.14 3.66 35.93
C GLN A 109 18.64 4.72 34.94
N TYR A 110 19.96 4.87 34.73
CA TYR A 110 20.53 5.84 33.79
C TYR A 110 19.98 5.74 32.36
N PHE A 111 19.67 4.53 31.88
CA PHE A 111 19.16 4.28 30.52
C PHE A 111 17.63 4.18 30.43
N ARG A 112 16.90 4.61 31.46
CA ARG A 112 15.46 4.33 31.59
C ARG A 112 14.66 4.89 30.42
N ASP A 113 14.90 6.14 30.05
CA ASP A 113 14.16 6.80 28.97
C ASP A 113 14.45 6.17 27.61
N VAL A 114 15.71 5.78 27.38
CA VAL A 114 16.12 5.06 26.16
C VAL A 114 15.39 3.73 26.08
N TYR A 115 15.41 2.94 27.15
CA TYR A 115 14.70 1.66 27.20
C TYR A 115 13.20 1.82 26.99
N VAL A 116 12.54 2.70 27.76
CA VAL A 116 11.08 2.90 27.69
C VAL A 116 10.66 3.36 26.30
N SER A 117 11.38 4.30 25.70
CA SER A 117 11.07 4.81 24.36
C SER A 117 11.20 3.71 23.29
N HIS A 118 12.30 2.95 23.29
CA HIS A 118 12.51 1.88 22.32
C HIS A 118 11.54 0.72 22.53
N ASN A 119 11.25 0.34 23.78
CA ASN A 119 10.29 -0.71 24.09
C ASN A 119 8.87 -0.36 23.62
N ARG A 120 8.45 0.91 23.79
CA ARG A 120 7.16 1.40 23.27
C ARG A 120 7.09 1.35 21.75
N LYS A 121 8.14 1.80 21.06
CA LYS A 121 8.22 1.76 19.59
C LYS A 121 8.18 0.32 19.07
N LEU A 122 9.00 -0.56 19.64
CA LEU A 122 9.05 -1.97 19.29
C LEU A 122 7.68 -2.64 19.49
N THR A 123 7.06 -2.44 20.65
CA THR A 123 5.72 -2.99 20.95
C THR A 123 4.68 -2.50 19.94
N SER A 124 4.74 -1.22 19.55
CA SER A 124 3.82 -0.64 18.56
C SER A 124 4.01 -1.28 17.17
N VAL A 125 5.27 -1.46 16.74
CA VAL A 125 5.59 -2.12 15.46
C VAL A 125 5.12 -3.57 15.45
N MET A 126 5.35 -4.33 16.52
CA MET A 126 4.91 -5.72 16.63
C MET A 126 3.39 -5.83 16.55
N ARG A 127 2.66 -5.00 17.32
CA ARG A 127 1.18 -4.98 17.27
C ARG A 127 0.65 -4.63 15.90
N LEU A 128 1.24 -3.63 15.24
CA LEU A 128 0.83 -3.24 13.89
C LEU A 128 1.08 -4.36 12.88
N ALA A 129 2.23 -5.04 12.98
CA ALA A 129 2.54 -6.17 12.12
C ALA A 129 1.54 -7.32 12.30
N GLU A 130 1.20 -7.67 13.56
CA GLU A 130 0.21 -8.72 13.87
C GLU A 130 -1.20 -8.34 13.40
N LEU A 131 -1.62 -7.09 13.62
CA LEU A 131 -2.93 -6.61 13.18
C LEU A 131 -3.08 -6.66 11.65
N TYR A 132 -2.01 -6.32 10.92
CA TYR A 132 -2.02 -6.26 9.47
C TYR A 132 -1.53 -7.54 8.78
N GLU A 133 -1.11 -8.55 9.54
CA GLU A 133 -0.67 -9.84 9.03
C GLU A 133 -1.60 -10.44 7.96
N PRO A 134 -2.92 -10.57 8.20
CA PRO A 134 -3.82 -11.20 7.23
C PRO A 134 -4.02 -10.37 5.97
N TYR A 135 -3.55 -9.12 5.91
CA TYR A 135 -3.62 -8.29 4.71
C TYR A 135 -2.27 -8.26 3.97
N LEU A 136 -1.17 -8.23 4.72
CA LEU A 136 0.18 -8.07 4.19
C LEU A 136 0.83 -9.37 3.72
N LEU A 137 0.33 -10.51 4.20
CA LEU A 137 0.79 -11.85 3.82
C LEU A 137 -0.25 -12.63 3.02
N PHE A 138 -1.42 -12.05 2.78
CA PHE A 138 -2.43 -12.67 1.93
C PHE A 138 -1.93 -12.77 0.49
N LYS A 139 -2.19 -13.93 -0.11
CA LYS A 139 -1.86 -14.24 -1.48
C LYS A 139 -3.12 -14.68 -2.19
N ALA A 140 -3.67 -13.79 -2.99
CA ALA A 140 -4.74 -14.13 -3.89
C ALA A 140 -4.61 -13.37 -5.20
N ILE A 141 -5.22 -13.96 -6.21
CA ILE A 141 -5.50 -13.35 -7.49
C ILE A 141 -7.02 -13.33 -7.58
N PHE A 142 -7.59 -12.15 -7.80
CA PHE A 142 -9.02 -11.99 -7.90
C PHE A 142 -9.44 -11.99 -9.36
N ASP A 143 -10.39 -12.87 -9.68
CA ASP A 143 -10.93 -12.99 -11.02
C ASP A 143 -11.85 -11.81 -11.35
N ASP A 144 -11.61 -11.16 -12.48
CA ASP A 144 -12.36 -10.00 -12.99
C ASP A 144 -13.19 -10.34 -14.23
N THR A 145 -13.45 -11.63 -14.50
CA THR A 145 -14.05 -12.10 -15.77
C THR A 145 -15.41 -11.45 -16.05
N ASN A 146 -16.26 -11.28 -15.03
CA ASN A 146 -17.55 -10.61 -15.19
C ASN A 146 -17.40 -9.13 -15.57
N SER A 147 -16.41 -8.44 -15.00
CA SER A 147 -16.15 -7.03 -15.26
C SER A 147 -15.57 -6.83 -16.66
N GLU A 148 -14.70 -7.74 -17.10
CA GLU A 148 -14.16 -7.75 -18.45
C GLU A 148 -15.26 -8.01 -19.49
N GLU A 149 -16.16 -8.96 -19.22
CA GLU A 149 -17.28 -9.23 -20.12
C GLU A 149 -18.26 -8.05 -20.16
N LEU A 150 -18.54 -7.43 -19.01
CA LEU A 150 -19.34 -6.20 -18.93
C LEU A 150 -18.76 -5.09 -19.82
N ARG A 151 -17.45 -4.84 -19.69
CA ARG A 151 -16.73 -3.86 -20.49
C ARG A 151 -16.85 -4.16 -21.98
N ARG A 152 -16.57 -5.41 -22.38
CA ARG A 152 -16.62 -5.87 -23.78
C ARG A 152 -18.02 -5.72 -24.37
N MET A 153 -19.06 -6.06 -23.60
CA MET A 153 -20.45 -5.87 -24.04
C MET A 153 -20.80 -4.39 -24.18
N ALA A 154 -20.36 -3.53 -23.26
CA ALA A 154 -20.60 -2.09 -23.33
C ALA A 154 -19.93 -1.47 -24.56
N SER A 155 -18.66 -1.82 -24.84
CA SER A 155 -17.92 -1.37 -26.03
C SER A 155 -18.56 -1.77 -27.35
N LYS A 156 -19.28 -2.90 -27.40
CA LYS A 156 -20.03 -3.30 -28.59
C LYS A 156 -21.36 -2.57 -28.74
N LYS A 157 -21.96 -2.13 -27.64
CA LYS A 157 -23.31 -1.57 -27.62
C LYS A 157 -23.33 -0.04 -27.77
N TYR A 158 -22.36 0.65 -27.19
CA TYR A 158 -22.31 2.11 -27.17
C TYR A 158 -21.02 2.60 -27.82
N THR A 159 -21.14 3.58 -28.73
CA THR A 159 -20.01 4.23 -29.39
C THR A 159 -19.10 4.97 -28.41
N ASP A 160 -19.69 5.52 -27.36
CA ASP A 160 -19.00 6.39 -26.39
C ASP A 160 -18.42 5.59 -25.20
N ALA A 161 -18.46 4.25 -25.27
CA ALA A 161 -18.00 3.38 -24.20
C ALA A 161 -16.50 3.56 -23.88
N GLU A 162 -15.68 4.03 -24.83
CA GLU A 162 -14.26 4.31 -24.60
C GLU A 162 -14.04 5.41 -23.56
N ILE A 163 -14.97 6.36 -23.41
CA ILE A 163 -14.90 7.43 -22.40
C ILE A 163 -14.96 6.84 -20.98
N PHE A 164 -15.69 5.73 -20.83
CA PHE A 164 -15.82 4.99 -19.58
C PHE A 164 -14.94 3.74 -19.56
N ASN A 165 -13.77 3.77 -20.22
CA ASN A 165 -12.86 2.63 -20.17
C ASN A 165 -12.35 2.38 -18.74
N PHE A 166 -12.32 1.11 -18.37
CA PHE A 166 -11.76 0.63 -17.11
C PHE A 166 -10.91 -0.64 -17.31
N ASP A 167 -10.32 -0.81 -18.50
CA ASP A 167 -9.41 -1.93 -18.79
C ASP A 167 -8.15 -1.84 -17.92
N PRO A 168 -7.92 -2.78 -16.98
CA PRO A 168 -6.75 -2.73 -16.10
C PRO A 168 -5.43 -2.82 -16.86
N LYS A 169 -5.41 -3.38 -18.08
CA LYS A 169 -4.18 -3.56 -18.88
C LYS A 169 -3.59 -2.25 -19.41
N CYS A 170 -4.36 -1.16 -19.44
CA CYS A 170 -3.84 0.13 -19.89
C CYS A 170 -3.03 0.87 -18.81
N ILE A 171 -3.04 0.37 -17.56
CA ILE A 171 -2.30 0.97 -16.46
C ILE A 171 -0.81 0.69 -16.63
N ASN A 172 -0.02 1.74 -16.85
CA ASN A 172 1.42 1.70 -16.62
C ASN A 172 1.68 1.95 -15.12
N TRP A 173 2.06 0.91 -14.39
CA TRP A 173 2.20 0.97 -12.94
C TRP A 173 3.26 1.96 -12.47
N GLU A 174 4.42 2.00 -13.12
CA GLU A 174 5.49 2.95 -12.76
C GLU A 174 5.00 4.38 -12.93
N ASP A 175 4.43 4.70 -14.10
CA ASP A 175 3.93 6.05 -14.39
C ASP A 175 2.79 6.44 -13.44
N TYR A 176 1.80 5.56 -13.26
CA TYR A 176 0.68 5.80 -12.36
C TYR A 176 1.15 6.05 -10.92
N VAL A 177 2.04 5.20 -10.38
CA VAL A 177 2.49 5.34 -8.99
C VAL A 177 3.35 6.60 -8.81
N MET A 178 4.32 6.81 -9.70
CA MET A 178 5.32 7.88 -9.59
C MET A 178 4.75 9.26 -9.91
N ARG A 179 3.86 9.37 -10.91
CA ARG A 179 3.38 10.67 -11.41
C ARG A 179 1.97 11.03 -10.94
N THR A 180 1.15 10.03 -10.60
CA THR A 180 -0.26 10.27 -10.25
C THR A 180 -0.55 9.94 -8.78
N HIS A 181 -0.30 8.71 -8.33
CA HIS A 181 -0.71 8.23 -7.02
C HIS A 181 0.02 8.95 -5.87
N ILE A 182 1.36 8.90 -5.85
CA ILE A 182 2.15 9.50 -4.76
C ILE A 182 2.00 11.03 -4.75
N PRO A 183 2.18 11.76 -5.87
CA PRO A 183 1.97 13.21 -5.90
C PRO A 183 0.54 13.61 -5.52
N GLY A 184 -0.46 12.85 -5.99
CA GLY A 184 -1.86 13.06 -5.67
C GLY A 184 -2.14 12.95 -4.17
N LEU A 185 -1.57 11.93 -3.49
CA LEU A 185 -1.65 11.77 -2.04
C LEU A 185 -1.02 12.96 -1.30
N TRP A 186 0.18 13.39 -1.73
CA TRP A 186 0.87 14.54 -1.15
C TRP A 186 0.06 15.83 -1.26
N LYS A 187 -0.44 16.12 -2.47
CA LYS A 187 -1.21 17.33 -2.77
C LYS A 187 -2.59 17.36 -2.10
N ASN A 188 -3.27 16.23 -2.01
CA ASN A 188 -4.67 16.22 -1.58
C ASN A 188 -4.89 15.81 -0.12
N VAL A 189 -3.97 15.03 0.46
CA VAL A 189 -4.14 14.48 1.83
C VAL A 189 -3.13 15.06 2.81
N MET A 190 -1.84 15.09 2.44
CA MET A 190 -0.77 15.47 3.36
C MET A 190 -0.69 16.98 3.58
N THR A 191 -0.77 17.77 2.51
CA THR A 191 -0.67 19.25 2.58
C THR A 191 -1.93 19.91 3.17
N LYS A 192 -3.14 19.40 2.86
CA LYS A 192 -4.38 19.91 3.48
C LYS A 192 -4.41 19.76 5.01
N LYS A 193 -3.83 18.69 5.56
CA LYS A 193 -3.73 18.49 7.02
C LYS A 193 -2.77 19.45 7.72
N SER A 194 -1.83 20.07 7.00
CA SER A 194 -0.92 21.09 7.55
C SER A 194 -1.64 22.42 7.76
N HIS A 195 -2.56 22.78 6.87
CA HIS A 195 -3.31 24.04 6.94
C HIS A 195 -4.53 23.99 7.88
N SER A 196 -4.98 22.79 8.28
CA SER A 196 -6.10 22.62 9.23
C SER A 196 -5.65 22.54 10.70
N ARG A 197 -4.38 22.84 10.99
CA ARG A 197 -3.79 22.84 12.35
C ARG A 197 -3.19 24.20 12.74
N LEU A 198 -3.58 25.26 12.04
CA LEU A 198 -3.31 26.66 12.40
C LEU A 198 -4.64 27.33 12.76
#